data_AF-A0A314YS23-F1
#
_entry.id   AF-A0A314YS23-F1
#
_cell.length_a   1.000
_cell.length_b   1.000
_cell.length_c   1.000
_cell.angle_alpha   90.00
_cell.angle_beta   90.00
_cell.angle_gamma   90.00
#
_symmetry.space_group_name_H-M   'P 1'
#
loop_
_entity.id
_entity.type
_entity.pdbx_description
1 polymer ?
#
loop_
_entity_poly.entity_id
_entity_poly.type
_entity_poly.pdbx_seq_one_letter_code
_entity_poly.pdbx_strand_id
1 'polypeptide(L)'
;MAAPGSVQKSEEEWRAVLSSEQFRILRQKGTEYPGTGEYDKFFEEGVYGCAGCGAPLYRSTTKFNSGCGWPAFYEGLPGAINYNPDPDGMRTEITCVACGGHLGHVFKGEGFRTPTDERHCVNSISLKFSPANSNPSHKESLWFLQCGYSCVISLSTMLESVTYFESSKGYNTIKQKRPFMACSLALSRFCGRSFIPYSSNQQMNPISYATNYKMRHPPFVSRNFLGNPLLAASVYSWRGLDFSNHGPAHAERFRMYAALDVATAVDVINDLGFDTLTFLAVTVIIVPAFKIIKASPILGFFFAGIVLNQFGLIRNLTDVKVLSEWGILFLLFEMGLELSFSRLKALAKYAFGMGLTQVVLSTLAFTAFELPPNGAIGTKILTFLFNSRPDLVNIRSIDEAVVIGAALSLSSSAFVLQLLAEKGELPTRFGSATLGILLLQDIAVVPLLVILPVLESQNLAEESIWPTLLKESLKALGGLGILSLGGKFLLRRVFEFVAEARSSEAFVALCLLTVAGTSLITQKLGFSDTLGAFLAGALLAETNFRTQIEADIRPFRGLLLGLFFVIHRDVH
;
A
#
# COMPACT_ATOMS: atom_id res chain seq x y z
N MET A 1 -26.74 -10.55 35.16
CA MET A 1 -26.87 -9.90 33.83
C MET A 1 -25.62 -9.04 33.66
N ALA A 2 -24.79 -9.34 32.65
CA ALA A 2 -23.52 -8.63 32.44
C ALA A 2 -23.74 -7.29 31.71
N ALA A 3 -23.02 -6.25 32.12
CA ALA A 3 -23.10 -4.91 31.54
C ALA A 3 -22.63 -4.88 30.06
N PRO A 4 -23.17 -3.98 29.23
CA PRO A 4 -22.80 -3.87 27.82
C PRO A 4 -21.33 -3.45 27.70
N GLY A 5 -20.49 -4.32 27.14
CA GLY A 5 -19.04 -4.10 26.99
C GLY A 5 -18.15 -5.12 27.70
N SER A 6 -18.70 -6.17 28.33
CA SER A 6 -17.86 -7.19 28.97
C SER A 6 -17.10 -8.03 27.94
N VAL A 7 -15.77 -8.00 27.97
CA VAL A 7 -14.88 -8.85 27.17
C VAL A 7 -14.84 -10.24 27.81
N GLN A 8 -15.59 -11.17 27.22
CA GLN A 8 -15.60 -12.58 27.63
C GLN A 8 -14.54 -13.36 26.85
N LYS A 9 -13.49 -13.82 27.54
CA LYS A 9 -12.42 -14.67 27.00
C LYS A 9 -12.05 -15.74 28.02
N SER A 10 -11.62 -16.92 27.57
CA SER A 10 -11.11 -17.98 28.45
C SER A 10 -9.73 -17.63 29.01
N GLU A 11 -9.27 -18.33 30.05
CA GLU A 11 -7.93 -18.12 30.61
C GLU A 11 -6.82 -18.46 29.61
N GLU A 12 -7.05 -19.45 28.74
CA GLU A 12 -6.12 -19.82 27.66
C GLU A 12 -6.01 -18.73 26.59
N GLU A 13 -7.15 -18.11 26.24
CA GLU A 13 -7.18 -16.98 25.31
C GLU A 13 -6.48 -15.75 25.90
N TRP A 14 -6.67 -15.49 27.20
CA TRP A 14 -5.93 -14.44 27.89
C TRP A 14 -4.43 -14.72 27.94
N ARG A 15 -4.02 -15.97 28.19
CA ARG A 15 -2.60 -16.38 28.19
C ARG A 15 -1.92 -16.22 26.83
N ALA A 16 -2.68 -16.28 25.74
CA ALA A 16 -2.17 -16.06 24.39
C ALA A 16 -2.01 -14.57 24.04
N VAL A 17 -2.78 -13.68 24.66
CA VAL A 17 -2.81 -12.23 24.34
C VAL A 17 -1.94 -11.42 25.30
N LEU A 18 -1.90 -11.79 26.57
CA LEU A 18 -1.16 -11.08 27.63
C LEU A 18 0.27 -11.60 27.73
N SER A 19 1.19 -10.72 28.15
CA SER A 19 2.51 -11.17 28.59
C SER A 19 2.40 -12.07 29.83
N SER A 20 3.43 -12.86 30.13
CA SER A 20 3.45 -13.73 31.31
C SER A 20 3.19 -12.96 32.62
N GLU A 21 3.81 -11.79 32.78
CA GLU A 21 3.61 -10.93 33.95
C GLU A 21 2.22 -10.27 33.97
N GLN A 22 1.72 -9.83 32.81
CA GLN A 22 0.35 -9.29 32.71
C GLN A 22 -0.68 -10.35 33.07
N PHE A 23 -0.49 -11.59 32.60
CA PHE A 23 -1.36 -12.71 32.93
C PHE A 23 -1.29 -13.05 34.43
N ARG A 24 -0.09 -13.08 35.01
CA ARG A 24 0.13 -13.30 36.46
C ARG A 24 -0.64 -12.27 37.30
N ILE A 25 -0.59 -11.00 36.92
CA ILE A 25 -1.23 -9.92 37.68
C ILE A 25 -2.73 -9.87 37.39
N LEU A 26 -3.15 -9.72 36.13
CA LEU A 26 -4.56 -9.51 35.76
C LEU A 26 -5.44 -10.73 36.00
N ARG A 27 -4.91 -11.96 35.85
CA ARG A 27 -5.72 -13.20 35.93
C ARG A 27 -5.41 -14.04 37.15
N GLN A 28 -4.13 -14.15 37.54
CA GLN A 28 -3.73 -14.94 38.72
C GLN A 28 -3.67 -14.10 40.01
N LYS A 29 -4.17 -12.85 39.98
CA LYS A 29 -4.21 -11.93 41.13
C LYS A 29 -2.84 -11.69 41.78
N GLY A 30 -1.78 -11.75 40.99
CA GLY A 30 -0.43 -11.41 41.43
C GLY A 30 -0.26 -9.91 41.65
N THR A 31 0.79 -9.55 42.38
CA THR A 31 1.21 -8.16 42.59
C THR A 31 2.64 -7.96 42.07
N GLU A 32 2.94 -6.81 41.49
CA GLU A 32 4.32 -6.41 41.12
C GLU A 32 5.12 -6.05 42.38
N TYR A 33 6.45 -6.17 42.34
CA TYR A 33 7.28 -5.74 43.47
C TYR A 33 7.20 -4.21 43.64
N PRO A 34 7.25 -3.70 44.89
CA PRO A 34 7.16 -2.27 45.14
C PRO A 34 8.33 -1.51 44.49
N GLY A 35 8.04 -0.40 43.84
CA GLY A 35 8.99 0.50 43.21
C GLY A 35 9.55 0.04 41.86
N THR A 36 9.12 -1.11 41.35
CA THR A 36 9.57 -1.63 40.03
C THR A 36 8.64 -1.26 38.88
N GLY A 37 7.44 -0.76 39.18
CA GLY A 37 6.41 -0.46 38.19
C GLY A 37 6.68 0.79 37.36
N GLU A 38 6.45 0.71 36.04
CA GLU A 38 6.63 1.81 35.09
C GLU A 38 5.89 3.08 35.48
N TYR A 39 4.68 2.94 36.05
CA TYR A 39 3.77 4.06 36.31
C TYR A 39 3.79 4.57 37.75
N ASP A 40 4.65 4.05 38.63
CA ASP A 40 4.76 4.51 40.02
C ASP A 40 5.14 5.99 40.09
N LYS A 41 6.27 6.37 39.45
CA LYS A 41 6.81 7.74 39.44
C LYS A 41 6.49 8.54 38.16
N PHE A 42 5.44 8.16 37.44
CA PHE A 42 5.08 8.72 36.14
C PHE A 42 3.83 9.61 36.23
N PHE A 43 3.93 10.90 35.93
CA PHE A 43 2.86 11.89 36.16
C PHE A 43 2.45 12.68 34.91
N GLU A 44 2.57 12.10 33.72
CA GLU A 44 2.18 12.77 32.47
C GLU A 44 0.66 12.91 32.32
N GLU A 45 0.23 13.93 31.57
CA GLU A 45 -1.20 14.18 31.29
C GLU A 45 -1.76 13.17 30.27
N GLY A 46 -2.76 12.41 30.70
CA GLY A 46 -3.45 11.41 29.89
C GLY A 46 -4.46 10.55 30.64
N VAL A 47 -4.80 9.42 30.04
CA VAL A 47 -5.74 8.41 30.55
C VAL A 47 -5.02 7.07 30.69
N TYR A 48 -5.19 6.40 31.82
CA TYR A 48 -4.70 5.05 32.05
C TYR A 48 -5.82 4.05 31.76
N GLY A 49 -5.61 3.21 30.76
CA GLY A 49 -6.50 2.12 30.39
C GLY A 49 -6.07 0.78 30.98
N CYS A 50 -6.97 -0.19 30.99
CA CYS A 50 -6.69 -1.57 31.37
C CYS A 50 -5.75 -2.22 30.33
N ALA A 51 -4.64 -2.80 30.77
CA ALA A 51 -3.72 -3.51 29.88
C ALA A 51 -4.37 -4.73 29.19
N GLY A 52 -5.42 -5.31 29.79
CA GLY A 52 -6.10 -6.48 29.24
C GLY A 52 -7.11 -6.16 28.14
N CYS A 53 -8.07 -5.27 28.40
CA CYS A 53 -9.14 -4.96 27.45
C CYS A 53 -9.07 -3.57 26.81
N GLY A 54 -8.15 -2.71 27.26
CA GLY A 54 -8.04 -1.33 26.78
C GLY A 54 -9.09 -0.38 27.34
N ALA A 55 -10.01 -0.83 28.19
CA ALA A 55 -11.03 0.04 28.79
C ALA A 55 -10.39 1.16 29.63
N PRO A 56 -10.86 2.41 29.54
CA PRO A 56 -10.30 3.53 30.30
C PRO A 56 -10.64 3.37 31.79
N LEU A 57 -9.63 3.42 32.67
CA LEU A 57 -9.79 3.19 34.10
C LEU A 57 -9.61 4.45 34.93
N TYR A 58 -8.52 5.19 34.70
CA TYR A 58 -8.14 6.35 35.51
C TYR A 58 -7.74 7.54 34.64
N ARG A 59 -7.91 8.75 35.18
CA ARG A 59 -7.33 9.98 34.61
C ARG A 59 -6.05 10.31 35.35
N SER A 60 -5.08 10.88 34.65
CA SER A 60 -3.87 11.46 35.25
C SER A 60 -4.15 12.47 36.36
N THR A 61 -5.24 13.24 36.25
CA THR A 61 -5.69 14.20 37.27
C THR A 61 -6.06 13.56 38.61
N THR A 62 -6.37 12.26 38.63
CA THR A 62 -6.69 11.52 39.86
C THR A 62 -5.50 10.78 40.45
N LYS A 63 -4.34 10.84 39.79
CA LYS A 63 -3.09 10.23 40.26
C LYS A 63 -2.44 11.12 41.31
N PHE A 64 -1.90 10.51 42.36
CA PHE A 64 -1.13 11.21 43.38
C PHE A 64 0.03 10.35 43.91
N ASN A 65 1.00 10.98 44.57
CA ASN A 65 2.10 10.26 45.20
C ASN A 65 1.72 9.85 46.63
N SER A 66 1.50 8.56 46.85
CA SER A 66 1.19 7.97 48.16
C SER A 66 2.42 7.43 48.89
N GLY A 67 3.56 7.27 48.20
CA GLY A 67 4.75 6.60 48.72
C GLY A 67 4.61 5.08 48.90
N CYS A 68 3.53 4.45 48.41
CA CYS A 68 3.32 3.01 48.60
C CYS A 68 4.19 2.11 47.71
N GLY A 69 4.87 2.67 46.69
CA GLY A 69 5.69 1.92 45.72
C GLY A 69 4.90 1.37 44.53
N TRP A 70 3.66 1.81 44.36
CA TRP A 70 2.79 1.48 43.22
C TRP A 70 2.03 2.74 42.79
N PRO A 71 1.58 2.83 41.52
CA PRO A 71 0.75 3.93 41.08
C PRO A 71 -0.53 4.03 41.92
N ALA A 72 -0.71 5.19 42.56
CA ALA A 72 -1.86 5.50 43.38
C ALA A 72 -2.82 6.50 42.71
N PHE A 73 -4.11 6.21 42.80
CA PHE A 73 -5.20 7.09 42.34
C PHE A 73 -6.24 7.24 43.44
N TYR A 74 -6.93 8.39 43.50
CA TYR A 74 -8.00 8.59 44.50
C TYR A 74 -9.40 8.35 43.93
N GLU A 75 -9.52 8.30 42.60
CA GLU A 75 -10.81 8.12 41.92
C GLU A 75 -10.61 7.47 40.55
N GLY A 76 -11.42 6.45 40.26
CA GLY A 76 -11.54 5.84 38.94
C GLY A 76 -12.64 6.47 38.10
N LEU A 77 -12.63 6.21 36.79
CA LEU A 77 -13.70 6.65 35.91
C LEU A 77 -15.05 6.01 36.31
N PRO A 78 -16.17 6.75 36.21
CA PRO A 78 -17.49 6.24 36.60
C PRO A 78 -17.82 4.93 35.87
N GLY A 79 -18.09 3.86 36.63
CA GLY A 79 -18.45 2.55 36.09
C GLY A 79 -17.29 1.73 35.49
N ALA A 80 -16.03 2.14 35.67
CA ALA A 80 -14.87 1.43 35.13
C ALA A 80 -14.31 0.33 36.07
N ILE A 81 -14.56 0.44 37.38
CA ILE A 81 -13.94 -0.40 38.41
C ILE A 81 -15.01 -1.06 39.29
N ASN A 82 -14.84 -2.36 39.53
CA ASN A 82 -15.60 -3.14 40.49
C ASN A 82 -14.82 -3.28 41.80
N TYR A 83 -15.53 -3.25 42.93
CA TYR A 83 -14.99 -3.37 44.27
C TYR A 83 -15.47 -4.68 44.89
N ASN A 84 -14.55 -5.60 45.13
CA ASN A 84 -14.84 -6.91 45.69
C ASN A 84 -14.08 -7.06 47.02
N PRO A 85 -14.75 -7.25 48.15
CA PRO A 85 -14.08 -7.55 49.41
C PRO A 85 -13.28 -8.86 49.30
N ASP A 86 -12.02 -8.84 49.73
CA ASP A 86 -11.22 -10.06 49.83
C ASP A 86 -11.85 -11.00 50.88
N PRO A 87 -11.59 -12.33 50.82
CA PRO A 87 -12.09 -13.29 51.81
C PRO A 87 -11.65 -12.98 53.24
N ASP A 88 -10.57 -12.20 53.42
CA ASP A 88 -10.09 -11.72 54.72
C ASP A 88 -10.95 -10.61 55.33
N GLY A 89 -11.84 -10.00 54.53
CA GLY A 89 -12.71 -8.89 54.92
C GLY A 89 -11.99 -7.58 55.23
N MET A 90 -10.66 -7.54 55.13
CA MET A 90 -9.84 -6.38 55.48
C MET A 90 -9.46 -5.54 54.27
N ARG A 91 -9.31 -6.17 53.10
CA ARG A 91 -8.94 -5.47 51.86
C ARG A 91 -10.06 -5.55 50.83
N THR A 92 -10.18 -4.52 50.00
CA THR A 92 -11.12 -4.51 48.88
C THR A 92 -10.33 -4.57 47.59
N GLU A 93 -10.44 -5.69 46.89
CA GLU A 93 -9.89 -5.89 45.56
C GLU A 93 -10.61 -4.97 44.56
N ILE A 94 -9.84 -4.31 43.71
CA ILE A 94 -10.35 -3.56 42.57
C ILE A 94 -10.10 -4.33 41.28
N THR A 95 -11.17 -4.53 40.50
CA THR A 95 -11.12 -5.25 39.22
C THR A 95 -11.71 -4.40 38.09
N CYS A 96 -11.26 -4.62 36.86
CA CYS A 96 -11.83 -3.95 35.70
C CYS A 96 -13.25 -4.46 35.42
N VAL A 97 -14.21 -3.55 35.25
CA VAL A 97 -15.62 -3.91 34.94
C VAL A 97 -15.74 -4.64 33.59
N ALA A 98 -14.91 -4.25 32.61
CA ALA A 98 -15.01 -4.78 31.25
C ALA A 98 -14.44 -6.21 31.12
N CYS A 99 -13.30 -6.54 31.72
CA CYS A 99 -12.70 -7.89 31.55
C CYS A 99 -12.56 -8.70 32.84
N GLY A 100 -12.91 -8.12 34.00
CA GLY A 100 -12.73 -8.75 35.31
C GLY A 100 -11.27 -8.90 35.74
N GLY A 101 -10.32 -8.24 35.06
CA GLY A 101 -8.90 -8.33 35.41
C GLY A 101 -8.59 -7.65 36.75
N HIS A 102 -7.74 -8.30 37.56
CA HIS A 102 -7.23 -7.76 38.82
C HIS A 102 -6.32 -6.56 38.58
N LEU A 103 -6.62 -5.44 39.23
CA LEU A 103 -5.86 -4.19 39.14
C LEU A 103 -5.00 -3.97 40.39
N GLY A 104 -5.55 -4.29 41.56
CA GLY A 104 -4.91 -4.09 42.86
C GLY A 104 -5.94 -4.00 43.98
N HIS A 105 -5.72 -3.10 44.94
CA HIS A 105 -6.59 -2.92 46.11
C HIS A 105 -6.88 -1.45 46.39
N VAL A 106 -8.06 -1.18 46.97
CA VAL A 106 -8.41 0.14 47.50
C VAL A 106 -8.33 0.15 49.03
N PHE A 107 -7.79 1.24 49.56
CA PHE A 107 -7.72 1.56 50.98
C PHE A 107 -8.45 2.88 51.23
N LYS A 108 -9.19 2.99 52.32
CA LYS A 108 -10.00 4.17 52.65
C LYS A 108 -9.66 4.67 54.05
N GLY A 109 -9.72 5.99 54.27
CA GLY A 109 -9.53 6.55 55.62
C GLY A 109 -8.07 6.66 56.07
N GLU A 110 -7.12 6.75 55.13
CA GLU A 110 -5.69 6.87 55.44
C GLU A 110 -5.24 8.31 55.70
N GLY A 111 -6.12 9.30 55.49
CA GLY A 111 -5.86 10.71 55.77
C GLY A 111 -5.04 11.41 54.68
N PHE A 112 -5.14 10.96 53.43
CA PHE A 112 -4.51 11.64 52.31
C PHE A 112 -5.27 12.93 51.98
N ARG A 113 -4.55 13.97 51.53
CA ARG A 113 -5.16 15.23 51.07
C ARG A 113 -5.79 15.09 49.69
N THR A 114 -6.66 14.09 49.51
CA THR A 114 -7.39 13.82 48.27
C THR A 114 -8.90 14.00 48.50
N PRO A 115 -9.69 14.34 47.46
CA PRO A 115 -11.11 14.63 47.62
C PRO A 115 -11.95 13.49 48.21
N THR A 116 -11.55 12.24 47.95
CA THR A 116 -12.29 11.03 48.35
C THR A 116 -11.70 10.35 49.59
N ASP A 117 -10.49 10.72 50.01
CA ASP A 117 -9.69 10.00 51.01
C ASP A 117 -9.59 8.48 50.75
N GLU A 118 -9.63 8.11 49.46
CA GLU A 118 -9.38 6.75 48.98
C GLU A 118 -8.02 6.68 48.30
N ARG A 119 -7.34 5.54 48.46
CA ARG A 119 -6.11 5.20 47.77
C ARG A 119 -6.30 3.88 47.03
N HIS A 120 -6.47 3.98 45.72
CA HIS A 120 -6.40 2.86 44.81
C HIS A 120 -4.92 2.55 44.53
N CYS A 121 -4.41 1.48 45.13
CA CYS A 121 -3.06 0.98 44.92
C CYS A 121 -3.08 0.00 43.75
N VAL A 122 -2.61 0.43 42.58
CA VAL A 122 -2.78 -0.30 41.31
C VAL A 122 -1.43 -0.87 40.84
N ASN A 123 -1.44 -2.03 40.21
CA ASN A 123 -0.24 -2.55 39.55
C ASN A 123 0.01 -1.81 38.22
N SER A 124 1.21 -1.31 37.99
CA SER A 124 1.59 -0.63 36.74
C SER A 124 1.41 -1.54 35.53
N ILE A 125 1.78 -2.82 35.66
CA ILE A 125 1.62 -3.82 34.59
C ILE A 125 0.16 -4.05 34.19
N SER A 126 -0.80 -3.75 35.07
CA SER A 126 -2.23 -3.83 34.78
C SER A 126 -2.77 -2.63 33.99
N LEU A 127 -1.95 -1.60 33.79
CA LEU A 127 -2.29 -0.34 33.15
C LEU A 127 -1.58 -0.16 31.80
N LYS A 128 -2.16 0.69 30.95
CA LYS A 128 -1.54 1.21 29.73
C LYS A 128 -1.87 2.69 29.58
N PHE A 129 -0.87 3.54 29.49
CA PHE A 129 -1.06 4.99 29.39
C PHE A 129 -1.34 5.47 27.96
N SER A 130 -2.26 6.42 27.81
CA SER A 130 -2.55 7.14 26.56
C SER A 130 -2.47 8.65 26.80
N PRO A 131 -1.57 9.40 26.13
CA PRO A 131 -1.37 10.82 26.37
C PRO A 131 -2.55 11.67 25.88
N ALA A 132 -2.84 12.79 26.55
CA ALA A 132 -4.00 13.64 26.22
C ALA A 132 -3.97 14.25 24.79
N ASN A 133 -2.78 14.40 24.21
CA ASN A 133 -2.58 14.98 22.87
C ASN A 133 -2.73 14.00 21.71
N SER A 134 -3.10 12.73 21.95
CA SER A 134 -3.27 11.73 20.88
C SER A 134 -4.72 11.56 20.41
N ASN A 135 -5.53 12.63 20.38
CA ASN A 135 -6.87 12.60 19.79
C ASN A 135 -6.90 13.27 18.39
N PRO A 136 -6.92 12.49 17.29
CA PRO A 136 -6.95 12.99 15.93
C PRO A 136 -8.39 13.17 15.41
N SER A 137 -9.27 13.89 16.11
CA SER A 137 -10.71 13.84 15.74
C SER A 137 -11.51 15.15 15.67
N HIS A 138 -10.97 16.33 16.00
CA HIS A 138 -11.81 17.54 15.91
C HIS A 138 -11.14 18.85 15.47
N LYS A 139 -9.82 18.88 15.19
CA LYS A 139 -9.14 20.09 14.67
C LYS A 139 -8.93 20.10 13.15
N GLU A 140 -9.16 18.98 12.47
CA GLU A 140 -8.94 18.86 11.03
C GLU A 140 -10.12 19.39 10.20
N SER A 141 -11.37 19.29 10.66
CA SER A 141 -12.55 19.63 9.85
C SER A 141 -12.64 21.12 9.45
N LEU A 142 -12.12 22.04 10.25
CA LEU A 142 -12.14 23.48 9.93
C LEU A 142 -10.96 23.93 9.06
N TRP A 143 -9.79 23.28 9.18
CA TRP A 143 -8.63 23.57 8.32
C TRP A 143 -8.78 22.95 6.92
N PHE A 144 -9.36 21.75 6.80
CA PHE A 144 -9.56 21.09 5.51
C PHE A 144 -10.63 21.75 4.63
N LEU A 145 -11.69 22.32 5.22
CA LEU A 145 -12.66 23.11 4.45
C LEU A 145 -12.05 24.41 3.93
N GLN A 146 -11.18 25.08 4.71
CA GLN A 146 -10.54 26.33 4.31
C GLN A 146 -9.43 26.13 3.26
N CYS A 147 -8.61 25.08 3.40
CA CYS A 147 -7.57 24.73 2.41
C CYS A 147 -8.14 24.06 1.15
N GLY A 148 -9.18 23.23 1.28
CA GLY A 148 -9.84 22.59 0.13
C GLY A 148 -10.50 23.60 -0.80
N TYR A 149 -11.20 24.61 -0.24
CA TYR A 149 -11.77 25.70 -1.04
C TYR A 149 -10.70 26.55 -1.72
N SER A 150 -9.60 26.87 -1.02
CA SER A 150 -8.49 27.64 -1.62
C SER A 150 -7.78 26.87 -2.73
N CYS A 151 -7.58 25.56 -2.58
CA CYS A 151 -6.89 24.72 -3.56
C CYS A 151 -7.72 24.50 -4.84
N VAL A 152 -9.04 24.27 -4.70
CA VAL A 152 -9.95 24.11 -5.85
C VAL A 152 -10.09 25.41 -6.64
N ILE A 153 -10.13 26.57 -5.96
CA ILE A 153 -10.13 27.88 -6.63
C ILE A 153 -8.80 28.09 -7.34
N SER A 154 -7.67 27.81 -6.69
CA SER A 154 -6.33 27.96 -7.29
C SER A 154 -6.13 27.05 -8.51
N LEU A 155 -6.66 25.83 -8.48
CA LEU A 155 -6.60 24.87 -9.59
C LEU A 155 -7.50 25.32 -10.75
N SER A 156 -8.71 25.84 -10.46
CA SER A 156 -9.58 26.39 -11.51
C SER A 156 -8.99 27.63 -12.19
N THR A 157 -8.36 28.53 -11.42
CA THR A 157 -7.66 29.70 -11.97
C THR A 157 -6.38 29.33 -12.73
N MET A 158 -5.69 28.26 -12.30
CA MET A 158 -4.55 27.71 -13.05
C MET A 158 -4.99 27.09 -14.38
N LEU A 159 -6.07 26.31 -14.39
CA LEU A 159 -6.67 25.74 -15.61
C LEU A 159 -7.20 26.82 -16.58
N GLU A 160 -7.79 27.90 -16.07
CA GLU A 160 -8.17 29.06 -16.89
C GLU A 160 -6.95 29.83 -17.45
N SER A 161 -5.85 29.90 -16.70
CA SER A 161 -4.61 30.55 -17.19
C SER A 161 -3.83 29.69 -18.20
N VAL A 162 -3.89 28.35 -18.09
CA VAL A 162 -3.27 27.43 -19.07
C VAL A 162 -4.07 27.41 -20.38
N THR A 163 -5.40 27.46 -20.33
CA THR A 163 -6.25 27.57 -21.53
C THR A 163 -6.11 28.93 -22.24
N TYR A 164 -5.77 30.00 -21.51
CA TYR A 164 -5.42 31.29 -22.11
C TYR A 164 -4.03 31.31 -22.77
N PHE A 165 -3.07 30.54 -22.25
CA PHE A 165 -1.70 30.50 -22.78
C PHE A 165 -1.58 29.72 -24.10
N GLU A 166 -2.44 28.73 -24.33
CA GLU A 166 -2.52 28.02 -25.61
C GLU A 166 -3.20 28.80 -26.74
N SER A 167 -3.95 29.87 -26.43
CA SER A 167 -4.71 30.64 -27.44
C SER A 167 -3.88 31.72 -28.17
N SER A 168 -2.65 32.04 -27.72
CA SER A 168 -1.84 33.14 -28.26
C SER A 168 -0.71 32.69 -29.20
N LYS A 169 -1.01 31.92 -30.25
CA LYS A 169 -0.25 31.92 -31.53
C LYS A 169 -1.23 31.68 -32.70
N GLY A 170 -1.66 32.77 -33.35
CA GLY A 170 -2.61 32.81 -34.49
C GLY A 170 -2.08 32.14 -35.79
N TYR A 171 -2.84 31.95 -36.87
CA TYR A 171 -3.98 32.68 -37.47
C TYR A 171 -4.86 31.69 -38.29
N ASN A 172 -6.17 31.86 -38.54
CA ASN A 172 -6.75 32.86 -39.45
C ASN A 172 -8.28 32.98 -39.35
N THR A 173 -8.76 34.17 -39.66
CA THR A 173 -10.14 34.69 -39.64
C THR A 173 -11.10 34.06 -40.66
N ILE A 174 -12.33 33.70 -40.25
CA ILE A 174 -13.58 33.92 -41.03
C ILE A 174 -14.73 34.30 -40.08
N LYS A 175 -15.45 35.35 -40.48
CA LYS A 175 -16.61 36.02 -39.86
C LYS A 175 -17.77 35.07 -39.46
N GLN A 176 -18.35 35.28 -38.28
CA GLN A 176 -19.81 35.41 -38.13
C GLN A 176 -20.23 36.13 -36.84
N LYS A 177 -21.37 36.82 -36.91
CA LYS A 177 -21.87 37.90 -36.03
C LYS A 177 -22.71 37.38 -34.84
N ARG A 178 -22.44 37.94 -33.64
CA ARG A 178 -23.40 38.44 -32.58
C ARG A 178 -24.16 37.39 -31.69
N PRO A 179 -24.82 37.77 -30.55
CA PRO A 179 -24.19 37.92 -29.21
C PRO A 179 -25.05 37.39 -28.02
N PHE A 180 -24.50 37.17 -26.82
CA PHE A 180 -25.23 37.19 -25.52
C PHE A 180 -24.18 37.45 -24.41
N MET A 181 -24.03 38.67 -23.85
CA MET A 181 -24.74 39.22 -22.66
C MET A 181 -24.85 38.18 -21.52
N ALA A 182 -24.02 38.15 -20.48
CA ALA A 182 -23.77 39.11 -19.39
C ALA A 182 -24.33 38.56 -18.07
N CYS A 183 -23.48 38.40 -17.04
CA CYS A 183 -23.74 38.98 -15.70
C CYS A 183 -22.47 38.96 -14.85
N SER A 184 -22.15 40.10 -14.27
CA SER A 184 -21.00 40.40 -13.40
C SER A 184 -21.47 40.84 -12.02
N LEU A 185 -20.51 41.03 -11.10
CA LEU A 185 -20.54 41.75 -9.81
C LEU A 185 -20.92 40.90 -8.57
N ALA A 186 -20.18 40.96 -7.44
CA ALA A 186 -19.64 42.19 -6.82
C ALA A 186 -18.40 42.00 -5.90
N LEU A 187 -17.46 42.97 -6.04
CA LEU A 187 -16.77 43.83 -5.04
C LEU A 187 -16.20 43.20 -3.74
N SER A 188 -14.89 43.12 -3.50
CA SER A 188 -13.84 44.15 -3.25
C SER A 188 -13.77 44.70 -1.80
N ARG A 189 -12.60 44.50 -1.16
CA ARG A 189 -11.73 45.50 -0.45
C ARG A 189 -10.99 44.85 0.73
N PHE A 190 -9.65 44.86 0.72
CA PHE A 190 -8.82 45.69 1.62
C PHE A 190 -7.32 45.60 1.29
N CYS A 191 -6.69 46.77 1.14
CA CYS A 191 -5.26 47.16 1.21
C CYS A 191 -4.19 46.33 0.47
N GLY A 192 -3.29 46.87 -0.37
CA GLY A 192 -2.87 48.25 -0.61
C GLY A 192 -1.36 48.41 -0.35
N ARG A 193 -0.51 48.36 -1.39
CA ARG A 193 0.72 49.16 -1.48
C ARG A 193 1.30 49.23 -2.90
N SER A 194 1.79 50.42 -3.20
CA SER A 194 2.00 51.05 -4.51
C SER A 194 3.27 50.62 -5.26
N PHE A 195 3.20 50.66 -6.59
CA PHE A 195 4.32 50.69 -7.53
C PHE A 195 4.71 52.15 -7.88
N ILE A 196 6.01 52.38 -8.13
CA ILE A 196 6.52 53.47 -8.98
C ILE A 196 7.55 52.87 -9.97
N PRO A 197 7.52 53.20 -11.27
CA PRO A 197 8.39 52.60 -12.29
C PRO A 197 9.62 53.47 -12.62
N TYR A 198 10.65 52.86 -13.23
CA TYR A 198 11.64 53.59 -14.02
C TYR A 198 11.94 52.87 -15.34
N SER A 199 12.09 53.69 -16.38
CA SER A 199 12.24 53.39 -17.80
C SER A 199 13.70 53.41 -18.23
N SER A 200 14.06 52.61 -19.24
CA SER A 200 14.98 53.08 -20.29
C SER A 200 14.80 52.32 -21.62
N ASN A 201 14.46 53.09 -22.66
CA ASN A 201 14.46 52.75 -24.08
C ASN A 201 15.83 52.23 -24.57
N GLN A 202 15.83 51.33 -25.56
CA GLN A 202 16.54 51.60 -26.82
C GLN A 202 16.03 50.73 -27.98
N GLN A 203 16.19 51.31 -29.16
CA GLN A 203 15.44 51.15 -30.40
C GLN A 203 16.34 50.46 -31.44
N MET A 204 15.81 49.53 -32.25
CA MET A 204 16.45 49.16 -33.53
C MET A 204 15.42 48.89 -34.63
N ASN A 205 15.67 49.49 -35.79
CA ASN A 205 14.94 49.37 -37.06
C ASN A 205 15.72 48.42 -38.03
N PRO A 206 15.12 48.02 -39.18
CA PRO A 206 15.21 46.66 -39.74
C PRO A 206 16.10 46.53 -40.98
N ILE A 207 16.45 45.30 -41.38
CA ILE A 207 16.89 44.96 -42.75
C ILE A 207 16.30 43.61 -43.19
N SER A 208 15.57 43.63 -44.30
CA SER A 208 15.00 42.49 -45.04
C SER A 208 16.07 41.75 -45.85
N TYR A 209 15.86 40.47 -46.23
CA TYR A 209 16.06 39.98 -47.62
C TYR A 209 15.42 38.60 -47.83
N ALA A 210 15.02 38.39 -49.09
CA ALA A 210 14.07 37.40 -49.60
C ALA A 210 14.65 35.98 -49.79
N THR A 211 13.73 35.01 -49.79
CA THR A 211 13.92 33.59 -50.10
C THR A 211 13.97 33.33 -51.61
N ASN A 212 14.83 32.41 -52.05
CA ASN A 212 14.75 31.77 -53.36
C ASN A 212 15.07 30.28 -53.25
N TYR A 213 14.15 29.44 -53.71
CA TYR A 213 14.24 27.97 -53.75
C TYR A 213 15.05 27.49 -54.97
N LYS A 214 15.81 26.40 -54.81
CA LYS A 214 16.29 25.60 -55.95
C LYS A 214 16.35 24.11 -55.60
N MET A 215 15.53 23.31 -56.28
CA MET A 215 15.54 21.84 -56.29
C MET A 215 16.74 21.28 -57.06
N ARG A 216 17.31 20.16 -56.59
CA ARG A 216 18.01 19.16 -57.44
C ARG A 216 17.84 17.73 -56.88
N HIS A 217 17.57 16.80 -57.80
CA HIS A 217 17.41 15.34 -57.63
C HIS A 217 18.76 14.59 -57.42
N PRO A 218 18.76 13.34 -56.89
CA PRO A 218 19.96 12.50 -56.76
C PRO A 218 20.11 11.50 -57.94
N PRO A 219 21.30 10.95 -58.20
CA PRO A 219 21.46 9.82 -59.09
C PRO A 219 21.61 8.48 -58.36
N PHE A 220 21.08 7.46 -59.03
CA PHE A 220 21.14 6.01 -58.77
C PHE A 220 22.51 5.43 -59.19
N VAL A 221 23.12 4.53 -58.42
CA VAL A 221 23.94 3.40 -58.92
C VAL A 221 23.90 2.21 -57.93
N SER A 222 23.78 1.01 -58.52
CA SER A 222 23.64 -0.33 -57.95
C SER A 222 24.99 -1.08 -57.86
N ARG A 223 25.19 -1.95 -56.84
CA ARG A 223 25.52 -3.40 -57.01
C ARG A 223 25.88 -4.14 -55.71
N ASN A 224 25.30 -5.33 -55.62
CA ASN A 224 25.52 -6.53 -54.78
C ASN A 224 26.98 -6.85 -54.36
N PHE A 225 27.20 -7.43 -53.16
CA PHE A 225 27.58 -8.85 -52.98
C PHE A 225 27.80 -9.26 -51.49
N LEU A 226 27.56 -10.55 -51.25
CA LEU A 226 27.71 -11.45 -50.09
C LEU A 226 28.71 -11.11 -48.95
N GLY A 227 28.34 -11.56 -47.74
CA GLY A 227 29.25 -12.34 -46.87
C GLY A 227 29.56 -11.77 -45.48
N ASN A 228 28.89 -12.30 -44.45
CA ASN A 228 29.42 -12.42 -43.08
C ASN A 228 30.45 -13.61 -43.05
N PRO A 229 31.30 -13.87 -42.02
CA PRO A 229 31.29 -13.34 -40.63
C PRO A 229 32.69 -13.19 -39.93
N LEU A 230 32.65 -12.93 -38.61
CA LEU A 230 33.61 -13.32 -37.53
C LEU A 230 34.74 -12.37 -37.05
N LEU A 231 34.60 -12.07 -35.73
CA LEU A 231 35.57 -12.19 -34.63
C LEU A 231 36.85 -11.32 -34.59
N ALA A 232 36.79 -10.37 -33.65
CA ALA A 232 37.62 -10.29 -32.44
C ALA A 232 39.11 -9.88 -32.53
N ALA A 233 39.49 -9.19 -31.44
CA ALA A 233 40.85 -8.90 -30.96
C ALA A 233 41.64 -7.82 -31.72
N SER A 234 42.49 -7.01 -31.10
CA SER A 234 42.72 -6.60 -29.71
C SER A 234 43.82 -5.52 -29.77
N VAL A 235 43.98 -4.77 -28.68
CA VAL A 235 45.24 -4.16 -28.22
C VAL A 235 45.85 -2.99 -29.03
N TYR A 236 45.71 -1.80 -28.42
CA TYR A 236 46.75 -0.80 -28.13
C TYR A 236 47.99 -0.70 -29.05
N SER A 237 48.16 0.47 -29.67
CA SER A 237 49.43 1.19 -29.59
C SER A 237 49.26 2.68 -29.88
N TRP A 238 49.74 3.50 -28.94
CA TRP A 238 49.84 4.95 -29.02
C TRP A 238 50.96 5.40 -29.96
N ARG A 239 50.69 6.32 -30.89
CA ARG A 239 51.58 7.43 -31.27
C ARG A 239 50.92 8.33 -32.33
N GLY A 240 51.06 9.64 -32.15
CA GLY A 240 50.91 10.62 -33.23
C GLY A 240 49.80 11.63 -32.98
N LEU A 241 50.12 12.67 -32.21
CA LEU A 241 49.43 13.95 -32.30
C LEU A 241 49.76 14.57 -33.66
N ASP A 242 48.78 14.61 -34.57
CA ASP A 242 48.73 15.60 -35.63
C ASP A 242 47.43 16.39 -35.47
N PHE A 243 47.56 17.59 -34.91
CA PHE A 243 46.50 18.59 -34.90
C PHE A 243 46.34 19.14 -36.33
N SER A 244 45.44 18.52 -37.10
CA SER A 244 44.90 19.15 -38.30
C SER A 244 43.61 19.89 -37.95
N ASN A 245 43.66 21.21 -38.10
CA ASN A 245 42.54 22.14 -37.97
C ASN A 245 41.39 21.76 -38.93
N HIS A 246 40.36 21.07 -38.42
CA HIS A 246 39.07 20.94 -39.07
C HIS A 246 37.93 21.36 -38.14
N GLY A 247 37.55 22.64 -38.23
CA GLY A 247 36.17 23.15 -38.22
C GLY A 247 35.32 23.00 -36.94
N PRO A 248 34.68 24.07 -36.43
CA PRO A 248 33.79 24.01 -35.26
C PRO A 248 32.47 23.23 -35.49
N ALA A 249 32.25 22.67 -36.69
CA ALA A 249 31.00 22.02 -37.07
C ALA A 249 30.76 20.66 -36.38
N HIS A 250 31.80 19.96 -35.91
CA HIS A 250 31.63 18.67 -35.22
C HIS A 250 31.28 18.86 -33.73
N ALA A 251 31.78 19.91 -33.10
CA ALA A 251 31.43 20.28 -31.72
C ALA A 251 30.02 20.85 -31.62
N GLU A 252 29.56 21.60 -32.64
CA GLU A 252 28.17 22.05 -32.72
C GLU A 252 27.18 20.91 -32.99
N ARG A 253 27.52 19.93 -33.85
CA ARG A 253 26.68 18.73 -34.01
C ARG A 253 26.61 17.89 -32.74
N PHE A 254 27.73 17.63 -32.06
CA PHE A 254 27.69 16.93 -30.77
C PHE A 254 26.94 17.72 -29.68
N ARG A 255 27.05 19.05 -29.67
CA ARG A 255 26.24 19.90 -28.78
C ARG A 255 24.76 19.90 -29.15
N MET A 256 24.40 19.83 -30.43
CA MET A 256 23.00 19.73 -30.85
C MET A 256 22.41 18.35 -30.58
N TYR A 257 23.15 17.26 -30.78
CA TYR A 257 22.69 15.92 -30.39
C TYR A 257 22.61 15.78 -28.87
N ALA A 258 23.60 16.28 -28.12
CA ALA A 258 23.53 16.29 -26.66
C ALA A 258 22.44 17.24 -26.12
N ALA A 259 22.21 18.40 -26.74
CA ALA A 259 21.12 19.30 -26.35
C ALA A 259 19.74 18.75 -26.73
N LEU A 260 19.63 18.00 -27.82
CA LEU A 260 18.41 17.29 -28.21
C LEU A 260 18.14 16.12 -27.27
N ASP A 261 19.15 15.33 -26.89
CA ASP A 261 19.03 14.26 -25.89
C ASP A 261 18.73 14.79 -24.49
N VAL A 262 19.26 15.96 -24.12
CA VAL A 262 18.93 16.62 -22.85
C VAL A 262 17.53 17.22 -22.91
N ALA A 263 17.10 17.81 -24.03
CA ALA A 263 15.75 18.33 -24.18
C ALA A 263 14.70 17.21 -24.13
N THR A 264 14.93 16.09 -24.83
CA THR A 264 14.05 14.93 -24.76
C THR A 264 14.05 14.29 -23.36
N ALA A 265 15.20 14.21 -22.68
CA ALA A 265 15.25 13.73 -21.30
C ALA A 265 14.52 14.67 -20.32
N VAL A 266 14.62 15.98 -20.52
CA VAL A 266 13.90 16.98 -19.70
C VAL A 266 12.39 16.89 -19.97
N ASP A 267 11.96 16.69 -21.21
CA ASP A 267 10.55 16.48 -21.55
C ASP A 267 10.01 15.18 -20.92
N VAL A 268 10.77 14.07 -20.99
CA VAL A 268 10.42 12.80 -20.33
C VAL A 268 10.30 12.95 -18.81
N ILE A 269 11.23 13.67 -18.17
CA ILE A 269 11.20 13.94 -16.73
C ILE A 269 10.01 14.84 -16.36
N ASN A 270 9.70 15.83 -17.20
CA ASN A 270 8.54 16.72 -16.98
C ASN A 270 7.23 15.97 -17.14
N ASP A 271 7.11 15.10 -18.14
CA ASP A 271 5.92 14.27 -18.37
C ASP A 271 5.76 13.24 -17.24
N LEU A 272 6.84 12.58 -16.82
CA LEU A 272 6.83 11.67 -15.66
C LEU A 272 6.43 12.41 -14.37
N GLY A 273 6.94 13.62 -14.18
CA GLY A 273 6.61 14.48 -13.05
C GLY A 273 5.13 14.89 -13.05
N PHE A 274 4.58 15.23 -14.22
CA PHE A 274 3.18 15.60 -14.37
C PHE A 274 2.24 14.40 -14.17
N ASP A 275 2.59 13.24 -14.69
CA ASP A 275 1.83 12.00 -14.52
C ASP A 275 1.84 11.56 -13.04
N THR A 276 2.99 11.64 -12.38
CA THR A 276 3.13 11.36 -10.94
C THR A 276 2.33 12.36 -10.10
N LEU A 277 2.38 13.65 -10.43
CA LEU A 277 1.62 14.69 -9.75
C LEU A 277 0.11 14.47 -9.89
N THR A 278 -0.34 14.15 -11.10
CA THR A 278 -1.74 13.84 -11.40
C THR A 278 -2.19 12.63 -10.59
N PHE A 279 -1.39 11.57 -10.56
CA PHE A 279 -1.66 10.37 -9.77
C PHE A 279 -1.77 10.67 -8.26
N LEU A 280 -0.84 11.44 -7.70
CA LEU A 280 -0.86 11.84 -6.29
C LEU A 280 -2.08 12.70 -5.97
N ALA A 281 -2.42 13.66 -6.83
CA ALA A 281 -3.61 14.50 -6.67
C ALA A 281 -4.90 13.66 -6.65
N VAL A 282 -5.02 12.71 -7.58
CA VAL A 282 -6.13 11.76 -7.65
C VAL A 282 -6.21 10.92 -6.38
N THR A 283 -5.07 10.42 -5.88
CA THR A 283 -4.98 9.64 -4.64
C THR A 283 -5.48 10.44 -3.43
N VAL A 284 -5.03 11.69 -3.28
CA VAL A 284 -5.43 12.57 -2.18
C VAL A 284 -6.92 12.90 -2.19
N ILE A 285 -7.55 12.93 -3.37
CA ILE A 285 -8.99 13.20 -3.50
C ILE A 285 -9.81 11.93 -3.26
N ILE A 286 -9.43 10.81 -3.89
CA ILE A 286 -10.22 9.59 -3.92
C ILE A 286 -10.23 8.87 -2.59
N VAL A 287 -9.08 8.75 -1.92
CA VAL A 287 -9.00 7.98 -0.67
C VAL A 287 -9.92 8.55 0.42
N PRO A 288 -9.91 9.87 0.72
CA PRO A 288 -10.85 10.45 1.67
C PRO A 288 -12.30 10.37 1.19
N ALA A 289 -12.57 10.66 -0.09
CA ALA A 289 -13.93 10.62 -0.64
C ALA A 289 -14.57 9.24 -0.49
N PHE A 290 -13.83 8.17 -0.82
CA PHE A 290 -14.31 6.80 -0.72
C PHE A 290 -14.44 6.33 0.74
N LYS A 291 -13.57 6.80 1.64
CA LYS A 291 -13.72 6.56 3.08
C LYS A 291 -14.98 7.21 3.65
N ILE A 292 -15.35 8.41 3.20
CA ILE A 292 -16.57 9.11 3.65
C ILE A 292 -17.83 8.32 3.27
N ILE A 293 -17.87 7.77 2.05
CA ILE A 293 -18.98 6.94 1.57
C ILE A 293 -18.92 5.48 2.05
N LYS A 294 -17.97 5.13 2.93
CA LYS A 294 -17.72 3.77 3.43
C LYS A 294 -17.54 2.73 2.30
N ALA A 295 -16.95 3.14 1.19
CA ALA A 295 -16.63 2.26 0.07
C ALA A 295 -15.13 2.00 0.00
N SER A 296 -14.74 0.93 -0.70
CA SER A 296 -13.32 0.61 -0.91
C SER A 296 -12.68 1.67 -1.84
N PRO A 297 -11.56 2.30 -1.46
CA PRO A 297 -10.81 3.21 -2.31
C PRO A 297 -10.37 2.59 -3.65
N ILE A 298 -10.27 1.26 -3.73
CA ILE A 298 -9.90 0.51 -4.94
C ILE A 298 -10.85 0.84 -6.10
N LEU A 299 -12.17 0.88 -5.84
CA LEU A 299 -13.14 1.23 -6.89
C LEU A 299 -12.94 2.66 -7.38
N GLY A 300 -12.56 3.56 -6.47
CA GLY A 300 -12.25 4.94 -6.81
C GLY A 300 -11.06 5.03 -7.74
N PHE A 301 -9.94 4.38 -7.40
CA PHE A 301 -8.75 4.35 -8.27
C PHE A 301 -9.04 3.75 -9.64
N PHE A 302 -9.81 2.67 -9.70
CA PHE A 302 -10.25 2.06 -10.96
C PHE A 302 -11.05 3.05 -11.82
N PHE A 303 -12.04 3.74 -11.23
CA PHE A 303 -12.82 4.73 -11.96
C PHE A 303 -11.97 5.94 -12.39
N ALA A 304 -11.04 6.37 -11.53
CA ALA A 304 -10.10 7.44 -11.86
C ALA A 304 -9.24 7.08 -13.07
N GLY A 305 -8.69 5.86 -13.12
CA GLY A 305 -7.91 5.38 -14.25
C GLY A 305 -8.70 5.45 -15.56
N ILE A 306 -9.96 5.01 -15.54
CA ILE A 306 -10.87 5.09 -16.71
C ILE A 306 -11.02 6.55 -17.19
N VAL A 307 -11.28 7.45 -16.24
CA VAL A 307 -11.51 8.87 -16.53
C VAL A 307 -10.23 9.53 -17.05
N LEU A 308 -9.09 9.34 -16.37
CA LEU A 308 -7.81 9.94 -16.72
C LEU A 308 -7.33 9.48 -18.10
N ASN A 309 -7.51 8.19 -18.42
CA ASN A 309 -7.21 7.64 -19.73
C ASN A 309 -8.10 8.28 -20.81
N GLN A 310 -9.42 8.38 -20.59
CA GLN A 310 -10.33 9.02 -21.57
C GLN A 310 -9.96 10.48 -21.87
N PHE A 311 -9.45 11.22 -20.87
CA PHE A 311 -9.00 12.60 -21.05
C PHE A 311 -7.56 12.73 -21.55
N GLY A 312 -6.84 11.62 -21.76
CA GLY A 312 -5.45 11.63 -22.24
C GLY A 312 -4.51 12.37 -21.29
N LEU A 313 -4.79 12.35 -19.98
CA LEU A 313 -4.03 13.10 -18.99
C LEU A 313 -2.68 12.46 -18.64
N ILE A 314 -2.54 11.16 -18.90
CA ILE A 314 -1.29 10.40 -18.72
C ILE A 314 -0.52 10.43 -20.04
N ARG A 315 0.65 11.05 -20.03
CA ARG A 315 1.42 11.33 -21.26
C ARG A 315 2.49 10.28 -21.53
N ASN A 316 3.10 9.71 -20.49
CA ASN A 316 4.20 8.77 -20.62
C ASN A 316 3.83 7.37 -20.09
N LEU A 317 3.21 6.57 -20.95
CA LEU A 317 2.76 5.22 -20.64
C LEU A 317 3.91 4.24 -20.31
N THR A 318 5.13 4.48 -20.80
CA THR A 318 6.25 3.53 -20.69
C THR A 318 6.87 3.56 -19.30
N ASP A 319 7.22 4.74 -18.80
CA ASP A 319 7.87 4.88 -17.48
C ASP A 319 6.89 4.65 -16.33
N VAL A 320 5.64 5.08 -16.54
CA VAL A 320 4.54 4.88 -15.62
C VAL A 320 4.17 3.39 -15.51
N LYS A 321 4.31 2.60 -16.58
CA LYS A 321 4.18 1.14 -16.55
C LYS A 321 5.22 0.48 -15.65
N VAL A 322 6.50 0.87 -15.78
CA VAL A 322 7.57 0.32 -14.91
C VAL A 322 7.25 0.62 -13.44
N LEU A 323 6.80 1.84 -13.13
CA LEU A 323 6.38 2.19 -11.76
C LEU A 323 5.19 1.34 -11.28
N SER A 324 4.22 1.04 -12.14
CA SER A 324 3.11 0.12 -11.82
C SER A 324 3.59 -1.31 -11.56
N GLU A 325 4.58 -1.81 -12.30
CA GLU A 325 5.17 -3.14 -12.07
C GLU A 325 5.81 -3.22 -10.68
N TRP A 326 6.57 -2.21 -10.27
CA TRP A 326 7.07 -2.09 -8.89
C TRP A 326 5.93 -2.07 -7.86
N GLY A 327 4.84 -1.36 -8.16
CA GLY A 327 3.63 -1.37 -7.34
C GLY A 327 3.09 -2.78 -7.09
N ILE A 328 2.98 -3.60 -8.15
CA ILE A 328 2.52 -5.00 -8.05
C ILE A 328 3.50 -5.84 -7.21
N LEU A 329 4.82 -5.69 -7.41
CA LEU A 329 5.82 -6.40 -6.62
C LEU A 329 5.65 -6.13 -5.12
N PHE A 330 5.46 -4.87 -4.74
CA PHE A 330 5.22 -4.50 -3.34
C PHE A 330 3.89 -5.00 -2.79
N LEU A 331 2.83 -5.01 -3.61
CA LEU A 331 1.53 -5.58 -3.21
C LEU A 331 1.65 -7.08 -2.92
N LEU A 332 2.31 -7.83 -3.81
CA LEU A 332 2.53 -9.25 -3.62
C LEU A 332 3.46 -9.55 -2.45
N PHE A 333 4.48 -8.71 -2.25
CA PHE A 333 5.33 -8.76 -1.07
C PHE A 333 4.55 -8.55 0.22
N GLU A 334 3.64 -7.57 0.27
CA GLU A 334 2.76 -7.37 1.41
C GLU A 334 1.85 -8.57 1.65
N MET A 335 1.26 -9.15 0.60
CA MET A 335 0.47 -10.39 0.73
C MET A 335 1.32 -11.51 1.32
N GLY A 336 2.59 -11.64 0.91
CA GLY A 336 3.55 -12.55 1.52
C GLY A 336 3.79 -12.27 3.00
N LEU A 337 3.92 -10.99 3.40
CA LEU A 337 4.09 -10.58 4.80
C LEU A 337 2.86 -10.92 5.66
N GLU A 338 1.66 -10.82 5.10
CA GLU A 338 0.41 -11.11 5.81
C GLU A 338 0.32 -12.62 6.19
N LEU A 339 0.85 -13.51 5.35
CA LEU A 339 0.91 -14.95 5.57
C LEU A 339 1.95 -15.33 6.64
N SER A 340 1.50 -15.70 7.84
CA SER A 340 2.36 -16.35 8.84
C SER A 340 2.01 -17.81 9.02
N PHE A 341 3.05 -18.62 9.19
CA PHE A 341 2.91 -20.04 9.54
C PHE A 341 2.07 -20.25 10.82
N SER A 342 2.21 -19.37 11.81
CA SER A 342 1.43 -19.42 13.06
C SER A 342 -0.07 -19.23 12.82
N ARG A 343 -0.46 -18.25 12.00
CA ARG A 343 -1.87 -18.01 11.64
C ARG A 343 -2.44 -19.17 10.81
N LEU A 344 -1.66 -19.67 9.85
CA LEU A 344 -2.04 -20.83 9.05
C LEU A 344 -2.26 -22.06 9.93
N LYS A 345 -1.36 -22.34 10.87
CA LYS A 345 -1.50 -23.48 11.78
C LYS A 345 -2.73 -23.35 12.69
N ALA A 346 -3.00 -22.15 13.19
CA ALA A 346 -4.17 -21.88 14.04
C ALA A 346 -5.50 -22.08 13.30
N LEU A 347 -5.56 -21.71 12.02
CA LEU A 347 -6.76 -21.81 11.19
C LEU A 347 -6.75 -23.00 10.22
N ALA A 348 -5.78 -23.91 10.32
CA ALA A 348 -5.53 -24.97 9.33
C ALA A 348 -6.76 -25.82 9.03
N LYS A 349 -7.53 -26.17 10.07
CA LYS A 349 -8.77 -26.95 9.91
C LYS A 349 -9.81 -26.23 9.05
N TYR A 350 -9.94 -24.91 9.20
CA TYR A 350 -10.85 -24.09 8.42
C TYR A 350 -10.30 -23.81 7.02
N ALA A 351 -9.01 -23.49 6.91
CA ALA A 351 -8.33 -23.24 5.65
C ALA A 351 -8.34 -24.47 4.74
N PHE A 352 -7.74 -25.58 5.17
CA PHE A 352 -7.63 -26.79 4.33
C PHE A 352 -8.93 -27.61 4.26
N GLY A 353 -9.86 -27.41 5.19
CA GLY A 353 -11.20 -28.02 5.14
C GLY A 353 -12.16 -27.20 4.27
N MET A 354 -12.66 -26.10 4.81
CA MET A 354 -13.67 -25.27 4.16
C MET A 354 -13.10 -24.41 3.03
N GLY A 355 -11.92 -23.81 3.22
CA GLY A 355 -11.28 -23.00 2.18
C GLY A 355 -11.00 -23.80 0.92
N LEU A 356 -10.43 -25.00 1.05
CA LEU A 356 -10.02 -25.78 -0.12
C LEU A 356 -11.25 -26.26 -0.88
N THR A 357 -12.25 -26.71 -0.14
CA THR A 357 -13.55 -27.07 -0.69
C THR A 357 -14.20 -25.89 -1.40
N GLN A 358 -14.18 -24.68 -0.81
CA GLN A 358 -14.74 -23.49 -1.43
C GLN A 358 -14.00 -23.14 -2.73
N VAL A 359 -12.68 -23.02 -2.71
CA VAL A 359 -11.87 -22.66 -3.89
C VAL A 359 -12.07 -23.68 -4.99
N VAL A 360 -11.95 -24.98 -4.70
CA VAL A 360 -12.10 -26.04 -5.72
C VAL A 360 -13.51 -26.06 -6.30
N LEU A 361 -14.55 -26.05 -5.47
CA LEU A 361 -15.93 -26.12 -5.97
C LEU A 361 -16.33 -24.89 -6.77
N SER A 362 -15.93 -23.70 -6.33
CA SER A 362 -16.24 -22.47 -7.07
C SER A 362 -15.43 -22.36 -8.36
N THR A 363 -14.15 -22.74 -8.35
CA THR A 363 -13.36 -22.86 -9.59
C THR A 363 -14.03 -23.81 -10.57
N LEU A 364 -14.42 -25.01 -10.13
CA LEU A 364 -15.12 -25.96 -11.00
C LEU A 364 -16.45 -25.41 -11.52
N ALA A 365 -17.21 -24.69 -10.69
CA ALA A 365 -18.47 -24.09 -11.10
C ALA A 365 -18.28 -22.99 -12.15
N PHE A 366 -17.31 -22.10 -11.96
CA PHE A 366 -16.99 -21.04 -12.93
C PHE A 366 -16.42 -21.61 -14.23
N THR A 367 -15.47 -22.54 -14.14
CA THR A 367 -14.94 -23.24 -15.32
C THR A 367 -16.02 -24.01 -16.07
N ALA A 368 -16.97 -24.65 -15.37
CA ALA A 368 -18.10 -25.34 -16.02
C ALA A 368 -19.02 -24.37 -16.76
N PHE A 369 -19.20 -23.15 -16.25
CA PHE A 369 -19.97 -22.09 -16.91
C PHE A 369 -19.28 -21.54 -18.17
N GLU A 370 -17.95 -21.62 -18.18
CA GLU A 370 -17.04 -21.17 -19.23
C GLU A 370 -16.73 -22.25 -20.29
N LEU A 371 -17.20 -23.48 -20.09
CA LEU A 371 -17.09 -24.58 -21.05
C LEU A 371 -18.42 -24.80 -21.80
N PRO A 372 -18.39 -25.34 -23.05
CA PRO A 372 -17.22 -25.67 -23.85
C PRO A 372 -16.60 -24.45 -24.59
N PRO A 373 -15.32 -24.53 -25.00
CA PRO A 373 -14.67 -23.47 -25.79
C PRO A 373 -15.47 -23.14 -27.05
N ASN A 374 -15.57 -21.86 -27.44
CA ASN A 374 -16.36 -21.39 -28.58
C ASN A 374 -17.90 -21.54 -28.47
N GLY A 375 -18.45 -21.89 -27.30
CA GLY A 375 -19.91 -22.07 -27.17
C GLY A 375 -20.48 -22.05 -25.76
N ALA A 376 -19.68 -21.63 -24.78
CA ALA A 376 -20.02 -21.66 -23.37
C ALA A 376 -21.30 -20.89 -23.03
N ILE A 377 -21.99 -21.34 -21.98
CA ILE A 377 -23.19 -20.69 -21.49
C ILE A 377 -22.85 -19.27 -21.00
N GLY A 378 -21.69 -19.12 -20.35
CA GLY A 378 -21.22 -17.82 -19.89
C GLY A 378 -20.94 -16.83 -21.00
N THR A 379 -20.28 -17.26 -22.07
CA THR A 379 -20.00 -16.38 -23.21
C THR A 379 -21.30 -15.98 -23.91
N LYS A 380 -22.26 -16.91 -24.07
CA LYS A 380 -23.59 -16.59 -24.61
C LYS A 380 -24.37 -15.59 -23.77
N ILE A 381 -24.35 -15.73 -22.45
CA ILE A 381 -25.02 -14.80 -21.52
C ILE A 381 -24.38 -13.43 -21.59
N LEU A 382 -23.05 -13.36 -21.61
CA LEU A 382 -22.31 -12.09 -21.72
C LEU A 382 -22.54 -11.40 -23.07
N THR A 383 -22.54 -12.16 -24.17
CA THR A 383 -22.89 -11.63 -25.50
C THR A 383 -24.33 -11.11 -25.53
N PHE A 384 -25.27 -11.83 -24.91
CA PHE A 384 -26.67 -11.42 -24.83
C PHE A 384 -26.89 -10.16 -23.99
N LEU A 385 -26.24 -10.05 -22.81
CA LEU A 385 -26.43 -8.94 -21.88
C LEU A 385 -25.70 -7.66 -22.29
N PHE A 386 -24.46 -7.78 -22.80
CA PHE A 386 -23.59 -6.63 -23.03
C PHE A 386 -23.38 -6.29 -24.51
N ASN A 387 -23.97 -7.07 -25.43
CA ASN A 387 -23.82 -6.89 -26.88
C ASN A 387 -22.34 -6.82 -27.32
N SER A 388 -21.46 -7.47 -26.55
CA SER A 388 -20.01 -7.42 -26.71
C SER A 388 -19.56 -8.18 -27.95
N ARG A 389 -18.48 -7.71 -28.60
CA ARG A 389 -17.89 -8.42 -29.75
C ARG A 389 -17.50 -9.84 -29.35
N PRO A 390 -17.91 -10.87 -30.10
CA PRO A 390 -17.68 -12.27 -29.73
C PRO A 390 -16.19 -12.62 -29.63
N ASP A 391 -15.32 -11.94 -30.37
CA ASP A 391 -13.87 -12.21 -30.38
C ASP A 391 -13.16 -11.87 -29.05
N LEU A 392 -13.72 -10.96 -28.24
CA LEU A 392 -13.12 -10.52 -26.97
C LEU A 392 -13.57 -11.37 -25.77
N VAL A 393 -14.67 -12.10 -25.90
CA VAL A 393 -15.30 -12.87 -24.81
C VAL A 393 -15.10 -14.37 -25.02
N ASN A 394 -14.56 -14.77 -26.16
CA ASN A 394 -14.46 -16.18 -26.51
C ASN A 394 -13.24 -16.85 -25.88
N ILE A 395 -13.50 -17.80 -24.99
CA ILE A 395 -12.49 -18.64 -24.33
C ILE A 395 -12.04 -19.72 -25.32
N ARG A 396 -10.73 -19.76 -25.57
CA ARG A 396 -10.13 -20.53 -26.69
C ARG A 396 -9.72 -21.94 -26.27
N SER A 397 -9.30 -22.13 -25.02
CA SER A 397 -8.82 -23.41 -24.51
C SER A 397 -9.47 -23.78 -23.17
N ILE A 398 -9.40 -25.07 -22.82
CA ILE A 398 -9.86 -25.57 -21.52
C ILE A 398 -8.97 -25.01 -20.40
N ASP A 399 -7.68 -24.85 -20.67
CA ASP A 399 -6.72 -24.31 -19.70
C ASP A 399 -7.04 -22.86 -19.35
N GLU A 400 -7.43 -22.06 -20.35
CA GLU A 400 -7.87 -20.67 -20.15
C GLU A 400 -9.13 -20.60 -19.27
N ALA A 401 -10.13 -21.47 -19.51
CA ALA A 401 -11.34 -21.56 -18.67
C ALA A 401 -11.04 -21.99 -17.23
N VAL A 402 -10.03 -22.85 -17.02
CA VAL A 402 -9.60 -23.26 -15.68
C VAL A 402 -8.92 -22.10 -14.95
N VAL A 403 -8.05 -21.36 -15.63
CA VAL A 403 -7.35 -20.20 -15.04
C VAL A 403 -8.32 -19.07 -14.72
N ILE A 404 -9.24 -18.74 -15.63
CA ILE A 404 -10.25 -17.69 -15.41
C ILE A 404 -11.20 -18.11 -14.28
N GLY A 405 -11.72 -19.34 -14.32
CA GLY A 405 -12.56 -19.87 -13.24
C GLY A 405 -11.85 -19.88 -11.87
N ALA A 406 -10.55 -20.17 -11.85
CA ALA A 406 -9.72 -20.10 -10.64
C ALA A 406 -9.46 -18.66 -10.16
N ALA A 407 -9.36 -17.69 -11.07
CA ALA A 407 -9.26 -16.28 -10.70
C ALA A 407 -10.59 -15.76 -10.11
N LEU A 408 -11.72 -16.17 -10.69
CA LEU A 408 -13.06 -15.77 -10.25
C LEU A 408 -13.50 -16.40 -8.92
N SER A 409 -12.86 -17.50 -8.48
CA SER A 409 -13.15 -18.14 -7.21
C SER A 409 -12.56 -17.42 -5.98
N LEU A 410 -11.63 -16.48 -6.20
CA LEU A 410 -10.92 -15.74 -5.15
C LEU A 410 -11.71 -14.50 -4.70
N SER A 411 -11.63 -14.17 -3.41
CA SER A 411 -12.31 -13.02 -2.82
C SER A 411 -11.31 -12.00 -2.27
N SER A 412 -11.72 -10.73 -2.19
CA SER A 412 -10.89 -9.67 -1.59
C SER A 412 -10.89 -9.76 -0.06
N SER A 413 -9.75 -10.14 0.54
CA SER A 413 -9.58 -10.24 2.00
C SER A 413 -9.83 -8.90 2.70
N ALA A 414 -9.28 -7.80 2.18
CA ALA A 414 -9.44 -6.46 2.76
C ALA A 414 -10.91 -6.06 2.92
N PHE A 415 -11.74 -6.30 1.89
CA PHE A 415 -13.15 -5.94 1.93
C PHE A 415 -13.95 -6.85 2.88
N VAL A 416 -13.74 -8.16 2.82
CA VAL A 416 -14.48 -9.13 3.65
C VAL A 416 -14.15 -8.95 5.13
N LEU A 417 -12.87 -8.73 5.47
CA LEU A 417 -12.45 -8.51 6.85
C LEU A 417 -12.98 -7.20 7.41
N GLN A 418 -12.99 -6.14 6.60
CA GLN A 418 -13.60 -4.88 6.98
C GLN A 418 -15.11 -5.05 7.25
N LEU A 419 -15.83 -5.75 6.37
CA LEU A 419 -17.26 -6.01 6.55
C LEU A 419 -17.56 -6.83 7.80
N LEU A 420 -16.76 -7.85 8.09
CA LEU A 420 -16.86 -8.64 9.32
C LEU A 420 -16.57 -7.79 10.58
N ALA A 421 -15.59 -6.88 10.49
CA ALA A 421 -15.28 -5.96 11.57
C ALA A 421 -16.43 -4.99 11.85
N GLU A 422 -17.01 -4.41 10.78
CA GLU A 422 -18.15 -3.50 10.86
C GLU A 422 -19.40 -4.18 11.44
N LYS A 423 -19.61 -5.46 11.12
CA LYS A 423 -20.69 -6.27 11.70
C LYS A 423 -20.37 -6.78 13.11
N GLY A 424 -19.14 -6.64 13.59
CA GLY A 424 -18.70 -7.21 14.88
C GLY A 424 -18.61 -8.73 14.89
N GLU A 425 -18.53 -9.38 13.72
CA GLU A 425 -18.56 -10.84 13.57
C GLU A 425 -17.16 -11.48 13.56
N LEU A 426 -16.09 -10.68 13.61
CA LEU A 426 -14.70 -11.18 13.64
C LEU A 426 -14.41 -12.25 14.71
N PRO A 427 -14.82 -12.11 15.98
CA PRO A 427 -14.53 -13.11 17.02
C PRO A 427 -15.46 -14.33 16.97
N THR A 428 -16.39 -14.39 16.02
CA THR A 428 -17.35 -15.50 15.93
C THR A 428 -16.74 -16.72 15.22
N ARG A 429 -17.38 -17.88 15.37
CA ARG A 429 -17.01 -19.08 14.60
C ARG A 429 -17.13 -18.85 13.09
N PHE A 430 -18.10 -18.03 12.67
CA PHE A 430 -18.28 -17.62 11.28
C PHE A 430 -17.12 -16.72 10.80
N GLY A 431 -16.71 -15.76 11.62
CA GLY A 431 -15.54 -14.92 11.37
C GLY A 431 -14.26 -15.74 11.23
N SER A 432 -13.98 -16.65 12.16
CA SER A 432 -12.81 -17.55 12.11
C SER A 432 -12.84 -18.50 10.90
N ALA A 433 -14.01 -19.01 10.52
CA ALA A 433 -14.17 -19.81 9.32
C ALA A 433 -13.87 -18.99 8.05
N THR A 434 -14.42 -17.78 7.96
CA THR A 434 -14.20 -16.86 6.85
C THR A 434 -12.73 -16.46 6.75
N LEU A 435 -12.08 -16.14 7.87
CA LEU A 435 -10.64 -15.90 7.96
C LEU A 435 -9.82 -17.08 7.43
N GLY A 436 -10.21 -18.31 7.78
CA GLY A 436 -9.57 -19.51 7.27
C GLY A 436 -9.70 -19.68 5.75
N ILE A 437 -10.88 -19.40 5.20
CA ILE A 437 -11.12 -19.43 3.75
C ILE A 437 -10.27 -18.38 3.04
N LEU A 438 -10.31 -17.13 3.50
CA LEU A 438 -9.52 -16.03 2.94
C LEU A 438 -8.02 -16.33 2.97
N LEU A 439 -7.52 -16.88 4.08
CA LEU A 439 -6.11 -17.27 4.19
C LEU A 439 -5.73 -18.34 3.17
N LEU A 440 -6.61 -19.32 2.90
CA LEU A 440 -6.32 -20.30 1.85
C LEU A 440 -6.36 -19.65 0.46
N GLN A 441 -7.29 -18.74 0.20
CA GLN A 441 -7.35 -18.01 -1.08
C GLN A 441 -6.06 -17.25 -1.34
N ASP A 442 -5.54 -16.53 -0.35
CA ASP A 442 -4.26 -15.81 -0.45
C ASP A 442 -3.09 -16.77 -0.75
N ILE A 443 -3.10 -17.97 -0.19
CA ILE A 443 -2.10 -19.03 -0.49
C ILE A 443 -2.30 -19.62 -1.89
N ALA A 444 -3.55 -19.80 -2.32
CA ALA A 444 -3.93 -20.42 -3.60
C ALA A 444 -3.51 -19.56 -4.81
N VAL A 445 -3.31 -18.26 -4.62
CA VAL A 445 -2.73 -17.36 -5.65
C VAL A 445 -1.34 -17.84 -6.06
N VAL A 446 -0.54 -18.40 -5.15
CA VAL A 446 0.85 -18.78 -5.44
C VAL A 446 0.94 -19.92 -6.46
N PRO A 447 0.29 -21.09 -6.29
CA PRO A 447 0.22 -22.09 -7.34
C PRO A 447 -0.34 -21.55 -8.66
N LEU A 448 -1.36 -20.68 -8.61
CA LEU A 448 -1.95 -20.08 -9.81
C LEU A 448 -0.92 -19.25 -10.59
N LEU A 449 -0.15 -18.41 -9.90
CA LEU A 449 0.94 -17.61 -10.49
C LEU A 449 2.09 -18.48 -11.02
N VAL A 450 2.37 -19.62 -10.40
CA VAL A 450 3.40 -20.57 -10.87
C VAL A 450 2.96 -21.32 -12.12
N ILE A 451 1.68 -21.66 -12.23
CA ILE A 451 1.13 -22.40 -13.37
C ILE A 451 1.05 -21.51 -14.62
N LEU A 452 0.83 -20.20 -14.46
CA LEU A 452 0.58 -19.30 -15.60
C LEU A 452 1.74 -19.27 -16.64
N PRO A 453 3.02 -19.09 -16.26
CA PRO A 453 4.12 -19.18 -17.23
C PRO A 453 4.27 -20.58 -17.86
N VAL A 454 3.92 -21.63 -17.12
CA VAL A 454 3.98 -23.01 -17.64
C VAL A 454 2.95 -23.21 -18.74
N LEU A 455 1.75 -22.65 -18.59
CA LEU A 455 0.70 -22.67 -19.63
C LEU A 455 1.08 -21.81 -20.84
N GLU A 456 1.76 -20.68 -20.64
CA GLU A 456 2.21 -19.79 -21.73
C GLU A 456 3.37 -20.38 -22.54
N SER A 457 4.27 -21.13 -21.87
CA SER A 457 5.49 -21.67 -22.50
C SER A 457 5.26 -22.86 -23.45
N GLN A 458 4.04 -23.41 -23.54
CA GLN A 458 3.82 -24.63 -24.32
C GLN A 458 3.56 -24.33 -25.81
N ASN A 459 4.59 -24.54 -26.62
CA ASN A 459 4.40 -25.07 -27.98
C ASN A 459 3.86 -26.51 -27.84
N LEU A 460 2.60 -26.69 -28.17
CA LEU A 460 1.88 -27.97 -28.14
C LEU A 460 2.54 -29.00 -29.07
N ALA A 461 3.54 -29.72 -28.57
CA ALA A 461 4.14 -30.87 -29.24
C ALA A 461 3.94 -32.11 -28.36
N GLU A 462 2.87 -32.84 -28.67
CA GLU A 462 2.60 -34.30 -28.54
C GLU A 462 3.02 -35.11 -27.29
N GLU A 463 3.61 -34.53 -26.26
CA GLU A 463 3.88 -35.23 -25.00
C GLU A 463 2.81 -34.96 -23.94
N SER A 464 2.50 -36.02 -23.18
CA SER A 464 1.55 -35.97 -22.07
C SER A 464 1.86 -34.81 -21.12
N ILE A 465 0.87 -33.92 -20.93
CA ILE A 465 0.98 -32.67 -20.16
C ILE A 465 1.33 -32.93 -18.67
N TRP A 466 0.82 -34.04 -18.12
CA TRP A 466 0.96 -34.42 -16.71
C TRP A 466 2.39 -34.62 -16.20
N PRO A 467 3.27 -35.43 -16.83
CA PRO A 467 4.65 -35.61 -16.38
C PRO A 467 5.51 -34.35 -16.52
N THR A 468 5.33 -33.55 -17.57
CA THR A 468 6.07 -32.29 -17.76
C THR A 468 5.64 -31.25 -16.74
N LEU A 469 4.33 -31.08 -16.52
CA LEU A 469 3.79 -30.19 -15.50
C LEU A 469 4.25 -30.62 -14.10
N LEU A 470 4.23 -31.92 -13.79
CA LEU A 470 4.70 -32.44 -12.51
C LEU A 470 6.19 -32.18 -12.30
N LYS A 471 7.03 -32.44 -13.31
CA LYS A 471 8.48 -32.24 -13.24
C LYS A 471 8.86 -30.77 -13.05
N GLU A 472 8.25 -29.87 -13.82
CA GLU A 472 8.50 -28.43 -13.69
C GLU A 472 7.94 -27.88 -12.36
N SER A 473 6.76 -28.35 -11.92
CA SER A 473 6.21 -27.99 -10.60
C SER A 473 7.09 -28.50 -9.45
N LEU A 474 7.64 -29.71 -9.56
CA LEU A 474 8.51 -30.28 -8.51
C LEU A 474 9.86 -29.56 -8.44
N LYS A 475 10.44 -29.21 -9.59
CA LYS A 475 11.64 -28.38 -9.69
C LYS A 475 11.39 -26.98 -9.12
N ALA A 476 10.22 -26.40 -9.38
CA ALA A 476 9.80 -25.13 -8.82
C ALA A 476 9.66 -25.17 -7.30
N LEU A 477 8.92 -26.15 -6.77
CA LEU A 477 8.76 -26.34 -5.34
C LEU A 477 10.11 -26.61 -4.65
N GLY A 478 10.99 -27.38 -5.28
CA GLY A 478 12.35 -27.63 -4.78
C GLY A 478 13.20 -26.36 -4.73
N GLY A 479 13.24 -25.59 -5.82
CA GLY A 479 13.99 -24.34 -5.91
C GLY A 479 13.49 -23.29 -4.91
N LEU A 480 12.17 -23.10 -4.83
CA LEU A 480 11.53 -22.19 -3.86
C LEU A 480 11.73 -22.67 -2.42
N GLY A 481 11.66 -23.97 -2.16
CA GLY A 481 11.89 -24.56 -0.85
C GLY A 481 13.31 -24.31 -0.34
N ILE A 482 14.32 -24.53 -1.19
CA ILE A 482 15.74 -24.25 -0.86
C ILE A 482 15.93 -22.75 -0.62
N LEU A 483 15.39 -21.90 -1.49
CA LEU A 483 15.45 -20.45 -1.35
C LEU A 483 14.79 -19.96 -0.05
N SER A 484 13.64 -20.53 0.29
CA SER A 484 12.91 -20.21 1.52
C SER A 484 13.68 -20.63 2.79
N LEU A 485 14.22 -21.86 2.81
CA LEU A 485 15.01 -22.34 3.94
C LEU A 485 16.32 -21.56 4.13
N GLY A 486 17.06 -21.33 3.05
CA GLY A 486 18.31 -20.55 3.07
C GLY A 486 18.08 -19.07 3.39
N GLY A 487 17.05 -18.48 2.79
CA GLY A 487 16.63 -17.10 3.01
C GLY A 487 16.27 -16.84 4.46
N LYS A 488 15.51 -17.74 5.11
CA LYS A 488 15.15 -17.60 6.52
C LYS A 488 16.35 -17.46 7.45
N PHE A 489 17.38 -18.29 7.26
CA PHE A 489 18.57 -18.25 8.11
C PHE A 489 19.42 -17.00 7.82
N LEU A 490 19.63 -16.68 6.54
CA LEU A 490 20.43 -15.54 6.12
C LEU A 490 19.77 -14.20 6.49
N LEU A 491 18.50 -14.01 6.12
CA LEU A 491 17.77 -12.77 6.36
C LEU A 491 17.64 -12.47 7.84
N ARG A 492 17.37 -13.48 8.67
CA ARG A 492 17.35 -13.29 10.12
C ARG A 492 18.66 -12.65 10.63
N ARG A 493 19.80 -13.17 10.21
CA ARG A 493 21.11 -12.66 10.68
C ARG A 493 21.40 -11.25 10.16
N VAL A 494 21.08 -10.98 8.89
CA VAL A 494 21.30 -9.66 8.28
C VAL A 494 20.37 -8.61 8.90
N PHE A 495 19.10 -8.94 9.14
CA PHE A 495 18.15 -8.03 9.77
C PHE A 495 18.52 -7.75 11.23
N GLU A 496 18.97 -8.75 12.00
CA GLU A 496 19.49 -8.53 13.36
C GLU A 496 20.67 -7.54 13.35
N PHE A 497 21.62 -7.70 12.42
CA PHE A 497 22.77 -6.80 12.29
C PHE A 497 22.36 -5.35 11.92
N VAL A 498 21.44 -5.17 10.98
CA VAL A 498 20.97 -3.82 10.61
C VAL A 498 20.09 -3.21 11.71
N ALA A 499 19.32 -4.02 12.44
CA ALA A 499 18.54 -3.55 13.58
C ALA A 499 19.43 -3.04 14.73
N GLU A 500 20.61 -3.63 14.94
CA GLU A 500 21.60 -3.12 15.90
C GLU A 500 22.09 -1.70 15.57
N ALA A 501 22.11 -1.32 14.29
CA ALA A 501 22.50 0.02 13.85
C ALA A 501 21.43 1.10 14.16
N ARG A 502 20.21 0.71 14.57
CA ARG A 502 19.10 1.61 14.95
C ARG A 502 18.72 2.67 13.91
N SER A 503 18.98 2.43 12.63
CA SER A 503 18.59 3.32 11.53
C SER A 503 17.34 2.78 10.84
N SER A 504 16.25 3.56 10.85
CA SER A 504 15.01 3.24 10.12
C SER A 504 15.22 3.25 8.61
N GLU A 505 16.09 4.12 8.10
CA GLU A 505 16.41 4.21 6.68
C GLU A 505 17.12 2.94 6.19
N ALA A 506 18.13 2.48 6.94
CA ALA A 506 18.85 1.25 6.60
C ALA A 506 17.95 0.02 6.68
N PHE A 507 17.02 0.02 7.64
CA PHE A 507 16.05 -1.06 7.81
C PHE A 507 15.06 -1.15 6.63
N VAL A 508 14.49 -0.02 6.19
CA VAL A 508 13.65 0.04 4.99
C VAL A 508 14.44 -0.35 3.74
N ALA A 509 15.65 0.18 3.58
CA ALA A 509 16.52 -0.16 2.46
C ALA A 509 16.82 -1.67 2.40
N LEU A 510 17.01 -2.32 3.55
CA LEU A 510 17.19 -3.78 3.62
C LEU A 510 15.92 -4.53 3.20
N CYS A 511 14.73 -4.04 3.56
CA CYS A 511 13.46 -4.61 3.09
C CYS A 511 13.37 -4.53 1.55
N LEU A 512 13.66 -3.35 0.99
CA LEU A 512 13.66 -3.14 -0.47
C LEU A 512 14.68 -4.03 -1.17
N LEU A 513 15.89 -4.13 -0.62
CA LEU A 513 16.95 -5.01 -1.12
C LEU A 513 16.53 -6.47 -1.07
N THR A 514 15.80 -6.89 -0.04
CA THR A 514 15.30 -8.26 0.08
C THR A 514 14.26 -8.55 -1.00
N VAL A 515 13.28 -7.66 -1.21
CA VAL A 515 12.28 -7.80 -2.27
C VAL A 515 12.95 -7.90 -3.65
N ALA A 516 13.77 -6.91 -4.00
CA ALA A 516 14.47 -6.90 -5.29
C ALA A 516 15.43 -8.10 -5.45
N GLY A 517 16.16 -8.44 -4.39
CA GLY A 517 17.11 -9.55 -4.38
C GLY A 517 16.42 -10.91 -4.57
N THR A 518 15.33 -11.17 -3.86
CA THR A 518 14.57 -12.42 -4.03
C THR A 518 13.90 -12.46 -5.40
N SER A 519 13.33 -11.35 -5.91
CA SER A 519 12.82 -11.28 -7.28
C SER A 519 13.88 -11.62 -8.33
N LEU A 520 15.09 -11.07 -8.23
CA LEU A 520 16.19 -11.38 -9.16
C LEU A 520 16.67 -12.83 -9.06
N ILE A 521 16.73 -13.41 -7.86
CA ILE A 521 17.11 -14.82 -7.68
C ILE A 521 16.04 -15.74 -8.30
N THR A 522 14.78 -15.47 -8.03
CA THR A 522 13.64 -16.24 -8.54
C THR A 522 13.55 -16.13 -10.07
N GLN A 523 13.83 -14.97 -10.65
CA GLN A 523 13.94 -14.79 -12.10
C GLN A 523 15.05 -15.64 -12.72
N LYS A 524 16.23 -15.69 -12.08
CA LYS A 524 17.34 -16.58 -12.53
C LYS A 524 17.00 -18.06 -12.44
N LEU A 525 16.08 -18.45 -11.55
CA LEU A 525 15.58 -19.81 -11.43
C LEU A 525 14.51 -20.14 -12.48
N GLY A 526 14.10 -19.18 -13.31
CA GLY A 526 13.10 -19.35 -14.38
C GLY A 526 11.66 -19.05 -13.95
N PHE A 527 11.46 -18.37 -12.82
CA PHE A 527 10.15 -17.97 -12.31
C PHE A 527 9.89 -16.47 -12.51
N SER A 528 8.65 -16.03 -12.27
CA SER A 528 8.31 -14.61 -12.31
C SER A 528 8.96 -13.81 -11.17
N ASP A 529 9.24 -12.55 -11.45
CA ASP A 529 9.67 -11.54 -10.47
C ASP A 529 8.63 -11.32 -9.36
N THR A 530 7.34 -11.38 -9.71
CA THR A 530 6.17 -11.31 -8.83
C THR A 530 6.15 -12.42 -7.79
N LEU A 531 6.48 -13.65 -8.18
CA LEU A 531 6.62 -14.78 -7.25
C LEU A 531 7.77 -14.56 -6.26
N GLY A 532 8.88 -13.98 -6.73
CA GLY A 532 10.01 -13.66 -5.86
C GLY A 532 9.68 -12.59 -4.83
N ALA A 533 8.91 -11.56 -5.21
CA ALA A 533 8.47 -10.52 -4.28
C ALA A 533 7.53 -11.07 -3.20
N PHE A 534 6.56 -11.91 -3.60
CA PHE A 534 5.72 -12.64 -2.66
C PHE A 534 6.55 -13.51 -1.70
N LEU A 535 7.53 -14.26 -2.21
CA LEU A 535 8.38 -15.13 -1.40
C LEU A 535 9.23 -14.33 -0.41
N ALA A 536 9.76 -13.16 -0.81
CA ALA A 536 10.44 -12.25 0.11
C ALA A 536 9.55 -11.86 1.30
N GLY A 537 8.26 -11.62 1.04
CA GLY A 537 7.28 -11.28 2.06
C GLY A 537 7.07 -12.43 3.03
N ALA A 538 6.81 -13.63 2.50
CA ALA A 538 6.63 -14.83 3.30
C ALA A 538 7.86 -15.16 4.16
N LEU A 539 9.07 -14.95 3.62
CA LEU A 539 10.33 -15.11 4.35
C LEU A 539 10.45 -14.14 5.52
N LEU A 540 10.14 -12.86 5.29
CA LEU A 540 10.21 -11.83 6.32
C LEU A 540 9.08 -11.96 7.35
N ALA A 541 7.93 -12.53 6.97
CA ALA A 541 6.80 -12.80 7.87
C ALA A 541 7.15 -13.75 9.02
N GLU A 542 8.15 -14.62 8.84
CA GLU A 542 8.63 -15.55 9.85
C GLU A 542 9.70 -14.94 10.79
N THR A 543 10.20 -13.75 10.49
CA THR A 543 11.16 -13.04 11.34
C THR A 543 10.48 -12.29 12.47
N ASN A 544 11.23 -11.98 13.54
CA ASN A 544 10.72 -11.17 14.65
C ASN A 544 10.41 -9.71 14.25
N PHE A 545 10.81 -9.29 13.05
CA PHE A 545 10.69 -7.93 12.58
C PHE A 545 9.42 -7.66 11.75
N ARG A 546 8.58 -8.68 11.51
CA ARG A 546 7.35 -8.58 10.70
C ARG A 546 6.53 -7.33 11.01
N THR A 547 6.23 -7.08 12.29
CA THR A 547 5.36 -5.95 12.70
C THR A 547 5.98 -4.59 12.37
N GLN A 548 7.31 -4.47 12.49
CA GLN A 548 8.02 -3.25 12.14
C GLN A 548 8.02 -3.04 10.62
N ILE A 549 8.33 -4.10 9.87
CA ILE A 549 8.29 -4.10 8.39
C ILE A 549 6.90 -3.70 7.90
N GLU A 550 5.84 -4.29 8.46
CA GLU A 550 4.46 -3.97 8.14
C GLU A 550 4.13 -2.50 8.44
N ALA A 551 4.59 -1.97 9.57
CA ALA A 551 4.36 -0.57 9.94
C ALA A 551 5.04 0.40 8.96
N ASP A 552 6.26 0.08 8.53
CA ASP A 552 7.05 0.93 7.63
C ASP A 552 6.52 0.91 6.19
N ILE A 553 5.94 -0.21 5.73
CA ILE A 553 5.40 -0.36 4.36
C ILE A 553 3.94 0.10 4.25
N ARG A 554 3.17 0.05 5.34
CA ARG A 554 1.74 0.39 5.35
C ARG A 554 1.40 1.75 4.68
N PRO A 555 2.19 2.83 4.84
CA PRO A 555 1.93 4.09 4.13
C PRO A 555 2.00 3.97 2.60
N PHE A 556 2.88 3.09 2.09
CA PHE A 556 3.07 2.88 0.66
C PHE A 556 1.99 2.01 0.03
N ARG A 557 1.37 1.10 0.80
CA ARG A 557 0.30 0.19 0.32
C ARG A 557 -0.76 0.92 -0.50
N GLY A 558 -1.38 1.95 0.09
CA GLY A 558 -2.50 2.65 -0.56
C GLY A 558 -2.08 3.37 -1.84
N LEU A 559 -0.85 3.88 -1.88
CA LEU A 559 -0.30 4.60 -3.01
C LEU A 559 0.07 3.65 -4.15
N LEU A 560 0.71 2.52 -3.85
CA LEU A 560 1.09 1.52 -4.84
C LEU A 560 -0.13 0.78 -5.43
N LEU A 561 -1.15 0.56 -4.60
CA LEU A 561 -2.44 0.03 -5.02
C LEU A 561 -3.15 1.00 -5.99
N GLY A 562 -3.17 2.29 -5.65
CA GLY A 562 -3.72 3.32 -6.53
C GLY A 562 -2.98 3.37 -7.86
N LEU A 563 -1.65 3.30 -7.83
CA LEU A 563 -0.80 3.36 -9.01
C LEU A 563 -1.14 2.21 -9.96
N PHE A 564 -1.17 0.98 -9.44
CA PHE A 564 -1.57 -0.19 -10.20
C PHE A 564 -2.95 -0.03 -10.86
N PHE A 565 -3.99 0.31 -10.10
CA PHE A 565 -5.36 0.37 -10.65
C PHE A 565 -5.59 1.55 -11.60
N VAL A 566 -4.87 2.66 -11.44
CA VAL A 566 -4.98 3.81 -12.34
C VAL A 566 -4.29 3.53 -13.68
N ILE A 567 -3.17 2.79 -13.69
CA ILE A 567 -2.29 2.65 -14.85
C ILE A 567 -2.52 1.35 -15.63
N HIS A 568 -2.89 0.25 -14.97
CA HIS A 568 -2.92 -1.08 -15.60
C HIS A 568 -3.95 -1.22 -16.75
N ARG A 569 -4.79 -0.21 -17.00
CA ARG A 569 -5.69 -0.19 -18.17
C ARG A 569 -5.00 0.23 -19.47
N ASP A 570 -3.78 0.74 -19.45
CA ASP A 570 -3.11 1.23 -20.66
C ASP A 570 -2.46 0.11 -21.51
N VAL A 571 -2.68 -1.17 -21.17
CA VAL A 571 -1.99 -2.32 -21.79
C VAL A 571 -2.90 -3.17 -22.72
N HIS A 572 -4.19 -2.86 -22.86
CA HIS A 572 -5.09 -3.63 -23.74
C HIS A 572 -5.92 -2.81 -24.70
#